data_AF-A0A0L8BSL4-F1
#
_entry.id   AF-A0A0L8BSL4-F1
#
_cell.length_a   1.000
_cell.length_b   1.000
_cell.length_c   1.000
_cell.angle_alpha   90.00
_cell.angle_beta   90.00
_cell.angle_gamma   90.00
#
_symmetry.space_group_name_H-M   'P 1'
#
loop_
_entity.id
_entity.type
_entity.pdbx_description
1 polymer ?
#
loop_
_entity_poly.entity_id
_entity_poly.type
_entity_poly.pdbx_seq_one_letter_code
_entity_poly.pdbx_strand_id
1 'polypeptide(L)' 'MRDEDTREQYSKVVRGWNTRYDLDEFIRAHGLQPLAARELFAKFGPHKFDLDRKVEELRAAEQSNLGH' A
#
# COMPACT_ATOMS: atom_id res chain seq x y z
N MET A 1 37.17 6.20 19.28
CA MET A 1 35.82 6.72 19.57
C MET A 1 35.03 6.53 18.28
N ARG A 2 34.03 5.63 18.31
CA ARG A 2 33.32 5.05 17.15
C ARG A 2 32.04 5.85 16.94
N ASP A 3 32.03 6.75 15.98
CA ASP A 3 30.89 7.66 15.71
C ASP A 3 30.41 7.62 14.25
N GLU A 4 30.79 6.58 13.48
CA GLU A 4 30.46 6.50 12.04
C GLU A 4 29.40 5.45 11.68
N ASP A 5 28.97 4.58 12.61
CA ASP A 5 28.04 3.47 12.32
C ASP A 5 26.55 3.85 12.43
N THR A 6 26.22 5.02 12.98
CA THR A 6 24.82 5.33 13.36
C THR A 6 24.05 6.08 12.26
N ARG A 7 24.67 6.58 11.20
CA ARG A 7 23.94 7.32 10.14
C ARG A 7 23.34 6.42 9.06
N GLU A 8 23.97 5.28 8.75
CA GLU A 8 23.45 4.36 7.74
C GLU A 8 22.29 3.50 8.26
N GLN A 9 22.22 3.26 9.57
CA GLN A 9 21.13 2.49 10.17
C GLN A 9 19.81 3.26 10.16
N TYR A 10 19.82 4.58 10.40
CA TYR A 10 18.60 5.40 10.37
C TYR A 10 18.00 5.54 8.96
N SER A 11 18.82 5.57 7.91
CA SER A 11 18.30 5.64 6.54
C SER A 11 17.66 4.32 6.06
N LYS A 12 17.99 3.20 6.73
CA LYS A 12 17.44 1.87 6.42
C LYS A 12 16.13 1.59 7.17
N VAL A 13 15.96 2.11 8.40
CA VAL A 13 14.70 1.92 9.17
C VAL A 13 13.56 2.85 8.74
N VAL A 14 13.83 4.00 8.12
CA VAL A 14 12.75 4.90 7.65
C VAL A 14 12.04 4.35 6.40
N ARG A 15 12.68 3.45 5.63
CA ARG A 15 12.04 2.79 4.48
C ARG A 15 11.07 1.66 4.86
N GLY A 16 11.06 1.23 6.12
CA GLY A 16 10.22 0.12 6.60
C GLY A 16 9.04 0.53 7.50
N TRP A 17 8.89 1.81 7.86
CA TRP A 17 7.96 2.19 8.94
C TRP A 17 6.61 2.74 8.46
N ASN A 18 6.46 3.19 7.21
CA ASN A 18 5.14 3.59 6.75
C ASN A 18 4.36 2.36 6.30
N THR A 19 3.79 1.63 7.26
CA THR A 19 2.82 0.53 7.04
C THR A 19 1.48 1.05 6.53
N ARG A 20 1.38 2.35 6.23
CA ARG A 20 0.18 3.01 5.74
C ARG A 20 0.41 3.60 4.35
N TYR A 21 -0.58 3.44 3.48
CA TYR A 21 -0.64 4.18 2.23
C TYR A 21 -1.33 5.51 2.53
N ASP A 22 -0.84 6.58 1.92
CA ASP A 22 -1.67 7.75 1.66
C ASP A 22 -2.66 7.45 0.54
N LEU A 23 -3.83 8.11 0.53
CA LEU A 23 -4.85 7.87 -0.48
C LEU A 23 -4.31 8.11 -1.91
N ASP A 24 -3.53 9.18 -2.09
CA ASP A 24 -2.87 9.47 -3.37
C ASP A 24 -1.79 8.42 -3.72
N GLU A 25 -1.01 7.96 -2.73
CA GLU A 25 -0.01 6.92 -2.94
C GLU A 25 -0.66 5.60 -3.38
N PHE A 26 -1.78 5.22 -2.76
CA PHE A 26 -2.53 4.01 -3.12
C PHE A 26 -3.14 4.08 -4.51
N ILE A 27 -3.76 5.22 -4.85
CA ILE A 27 -4.31 5.48 -6.19
C ILE A 27 -3.21 5.31 -7.25
N ARG A 28 -2.04 5.89 -7.01
CA ARG A 28 -0.90 5.79 -7.95
C ARG A 28 -0.29 4.40 -7.98
N ALA A 29 -0.16 3.72 -6.84
CA ALA A 29 0.45 2.41 -6.74
C ALA A 29 -0.37 1.32 -7.44
N HIS A 30 -1.70 1.38 -7.34
CA HIS A 30 -2.59 0.35 -7.91
C HIS A 30 -3.32 0.81 -9.17
N GLY A 31 -3.19 2.07 -9.59
CA GLY A 31 -3.88 2.63 -10.75
C GLY A 31 -5.39 2.69 -10.59
N LEU A 32 -5.88 2.80 -9.35
CA LEU A 32 -7.31 2.76 -9.05
C LEU A 32 -7.99 4.11 -9.30
N GLN A 33 -9.29 4.08 -9.54
CA GLN A 33 -10.07 5.32 -9.57
C GLN A 33 -10.10 5.97 -8.18
N PRO A 34 -10.04 7.31 -8.09
CA PRO A 34 -10.04 8.02 -6.81
C PRO A 34 -11.25 7.69 -5.92
N LEU A 35 -12.42 7.43 -6.53
CA LEU A 35 -13.63 7.05 -5.81
C LEU A 35 -13.49 5.67 -5.17
N ALA A 36 -13.12 4.66 -5.95
CA ALA A 36 -12.92 3.29 -5.47
C ALA A 36 -11.81 3.22 -4.40
N ALA A 37 -10.71 3.95 -4.61
CA ALA A 37 -9.65 4.06 -3.61
C ALA A 37 -10.16 4.69 -2.30
N ARG A 38 -11.00 5.72 -2.38
CA ARG A 38 -11.58 6.37 -1.20
C ARG A 38 -12.55 5.46 -0.46
N GLU A 39 -13.34 4.66 -1.16
CA GLU A 39 -14.20 3.64 -0.55
C GLU A 39 -13.39 2.56 0.16
N LEU A 40 -12.32 2.07 -0.46
CA LEU A 40 -11.40 1.12 0.15
C LEU A 40 -10.72 1.71 1.40
N PHE A 41 -10.25 2.95 1.32
CA PHE A 41 -9.67 3.67 2.45
C PHE A 41 -10.67 3.90 3.58
N ALA A 42 -11.91 4.28 3.28
CA ALA A 42 -12.93 4.49 4.30
C ALA A 42 -13.35 3.17 4.98
N LYS A 43 -13.31 2.06 4.26
CA LYS A 43 -13.76 0.75 4.73
C LYS A 43 -12.68 -0.05 5.46
N PHE A 44 -11.45 -0.03 4.97
CA PHE A 44 -10.33 -0.81 5.51
C PHE A 44 -9.30 0.03 6.26
N GLY A 45 -9.33 1.35 6.07
CA GLY A 45 -8.35 2.26 6.62
C GLY A 45 -7.08 2.35 5.78
N PRO A 46 -6.11 3.18 6.20
CA PRO A 46 -4.91 3.45 5.42
C PRO A 46 -3.87 2.32 5.48
N HIS A 47 -4.20 1.12 5.94
CA HIS A 47 -3.22 0.06 6.20
C HIS A 47 -2.79 -0.66 4.91
N LYS A 48 -1.50 -0.64 4.56
CA LYS A 48 -0.99 -1.13 3.26
C LYS A 48 -1.30 -2.59 3.03
N PHE A 49 -1.14 -3.42 4.06
CA PHE A 49 -1.34 -4.87 3.96
C PHE A 49 -2.80 -5.24 3.62
N ASP A 50 -3.76 -4.57 4.26
CA ASP A 50 -5.19 -4.79 3.98
C ASP A 50 -5.56 -4.29 2.58
N LEU A 51 -5.08 -3.10 2.23
CA LEU A 51 -5.33 -2.49 0.93
C LEU A 51 -4.76 -3.33 -0.22
N ASP A 52 -3.51 -3.79 -0.10
CA ASP A 52 -2.84 -4.62 -1.11
C ASP A 52 -3.56 -5.96 -1.30
N ARG A 53 -3.88 -6.65 -0.19
CA ARG A 53 -4.67 -7.88 -0.21
C ARG A 53 -6.02 -7.68 -0.90
N LYS A 54 -6.69 -6.55 -0.68
CA LYS A 54 -7.99 -6.26 -1.29
C LYS A 54 -7.88 -5.98 -2.77
N VAL A 55 -6.85 -5.28 -3.21
CA VAL A 55 -6.61 -5.08 -4.64
C VAL A 55 -6.30 -6.39 -5.33
N GLU A 56 -5.52 -7.28 -4.71
CA GLU A 56 -5.26 -8.61 -5.23
C GLU A 56 -6.55 -9.45 -5.33
N GLU A 57 -7.37 -9.46 -4.27
CA GLU A 57 -8.69 -10.12 -4.29
C GLU A 57 -9.62 -9.57 -5.38
N LEU A 58 -9.65 -8.25 -5.58
CA LEU A 58 -10.44 -7.60 -6.63
C LEU A 58 -9.95 -7.97 -8.03
N ARG A 59 -8.63 -7.98 -8.26
CA ARG A 59 -8.06 -8.40 -9.56
C ARG A 59 -8.29 -9.89 -9.84
N ALA A 60 -8.23 -10.73 -8.81
CA ALA A 60 -8.51 -12.16 -8.95
C ALA A 60 -9.99 -12.42 -9.27
N ALA A 61 -10.89 -11.67 -8.63
CA ALA A 61 -12.32 -11.73 -8.91
C ALA A 61 -12.65 -11.23 -10.32
N GLU A 62 -12.05 -10.14 -10.77
CA GLU A 62 -12.28 -9.59 -12.12
C GLU A 62 -11.80 -10.54 -13.22
N GLN A 63 -10.63 -11.18 -13.06
CA GLN A 63 -10.14 -12.19 -14.00
C GLN A 63 -11.01 -13.45 -14.02
N SER A 64 -11.59 -13.84 -12.89
CA SER A 64 -12.52 -14.98 -12.84
C SER A 64 -13.86 -14.68 -13.51
N ASN A 65 -14.26 -13.41 -13.60
CA ASN A 65 -15.54 -13.00 -14.18
C ASN A 65 -15.49 -12.82 -15.71
N LEU A 66 -14.31 -12.93 -16.32
CA LEU A 66 -14.09 -12.88 -17.78
C LEU A 66 -13.97 -14.29 -18.42
N GLY A 67 -14.14 -15.35 -17.63
CA GLY A 67 -13.91 -16.74 -18.04
C GLY A 67 -15.09 -17.69 -17.82
N HIS A 68 -16.34 -17.24 -17.94
CA HIS A 68 -17.52 -18.13 -18.00
C HIS A 68 -18.29 -17.91 -19.30
#